data_AF-A0A7W8LPC4-F1
#
_entry.id   AF-A0A7W8LPC4-F1
#
_cell.length_a   1.000
_cell.length_b   1.000
_cell.length_c   1.000
_cell.angle_alpha   90.00
_cell.angle_beta   90.00
_cell.angle_gamma   90.00
#
_symmetry.space_group_name_H-M   'P 1'
#
loop_
_entity.id
_entity.type
_entity.pdbx_description
1 polymer ?
#
loop_
_entity_poly.entity_id
_entity_poly.type
_entity_poly.pdbx_seq_one_letter_code
_entity_poly.pdbx_strand_id
1 'polypeptide(L)'
;MPAPSEFISLTTGGVSLSGFVSAGDLRRIDSGHACVVVIHEAEGDGWPLGRLVGSFSGGELTLHAPVWRDLPQPGWAGQPGA
;
A
#
# COMPACT_ATOMS: atom_id res chain seq x y z
N MET A 1 6.23 -8.15 14.72
CA MET A 1 5.24 -7.07 14.49
C MET A 1 3.87 -7.64 14.81
N PRO A 2 2.94 -6.86 15.41
CA PRO A 2 1.55 -7.28 15.52
C PRO A 2 0.97 -7.62 14.14
N ALA A 3 0.09 -8.62 14.08
CA ALA A 3 -0.55 -9.03 12.83
C ALA A 3 -1.40 -7.87 12.28
N PRO A 4 -1.43 -7.69 10.94
CA PRO A 4 -2.37 -6.76 10.33
C PRO A 4 -3.80 -7.29 10.56
N SER A 5 -4.63 -6.49 11.23
CA SER A 5 -6.02 -6.84 11.59
C SER A 5 -7.00 -5.72 11.27
N GLU A 6 -6.51 -4.50 11.15
CA GLU A 6 -7.35 -3.32 10.98
C GLU A 6 -7.47 -2.98 9.51
N PHE A 7 -8.70 -2.86 9.04
CA PHE A 7 -8.97 -2.44 7.67
C PHE A 7 -8.81 -0.93 7.54
N ILE A 8 -8.16 -0.49 6.45
CA ILE A 8 -8.09 0.92 6.07
C ILE A 8 -8.55 1.06 4.62
N SER A 9 -9.18 2.20 4.32
CA SER A 9 -9.45 2.63 2.96
C SER A 9 -9.11 4.11 2.85
N LEU A 10 -8.33 4.45 1.84
CA LEU A 10 -7.77 5.79 1.62
C LEU A 10 -7.92 6.13 0.14
N THR A 11 -8.14 7.39 -0.18
CA THR A 11 -8.10 7.85 -1.58
C THR A 11 -6.98 8.86 -1.75
N THR A 12 -6.08 8.62 -2.70
CA THR A 12 -4.97 9.54 -3.01
C THR A 12 -4.80 9.66 -4.51
N GLY A 13 -4.68 10.89 -5.03
CA GLY A 13 -4.52 11.14 -6.47
C GLY A 13 -5.64 10.57 -7.35
N GLY A 14 -6.83 10.31 -6.79
CA GLY A 14 -7.96 9.69 -7.50
C GLY A 14 -7.98 8.16 -7.47
N VAL A 15 -6.98 7.51 -6.88
CA VAL A 15 -6.91 6.06 -6.70
C VAL A 15 -7.41 5.70 -5.30
N SER A 16 -8.33 4.73 -5.22
CA SER A 16 -8.77 4.19 -3.92
C SER A 16 -7.89 3.02 -3.54
N LEU A 17 -7.18 3.15 -2.42
CA LEU A 17 -6.34 2.13 -1.83
C LEU A 17 -7.00 1.55 -0.58
N SER A 18 -7.17 0.23 -0.53
CA SER A 18 -7.66 -0.48 0.65
C SER A 18 -6.68 -1.57 1.07
N GLY A 19 -6.72 -1.99 2.34
CA GLY A 19 -5.90 -3.10 2.84
C GLY A 19 -5.91 -3.18 4.36
N PHE A 20 -4.97 -3.93 4.92
CA PHE A 20 -4.87 -4.15 6.36
C PHE A 20 -3.59 -3.56 6.97
N VAL A 21 -3.72 -2.92 8.12
CA VAL A 21 -2.61 -2.41 8.93
C VAL A 21 -2.67 -2.99 10.34
N SER A 22 -1.61 -2.77 11.11
CA SER A 22 -1.64 -3.10 12.54
C SER A 22 -2.47 -2.08 13.33
N ALA A 23 -3.07 -2.50 14.44
CA ALA A 23 -3.80 -1.58 15.33
C ALA A 23 -2.94 -0.41 15.84
N GLY A 24 -1.63 -0.62 16.00
CA GLY A 24 -0.69 0.44 16.37
C GLY A 24 -0.49 1.47 15.26
N ASP A 25 -0.46 1.03 14.00
CA ASP A 25 -0.32 1.93 12.85
C ASP A 25 -1.61 2.71 12.60
N LEU A 26 -2.78 2.07 12.72
CA LEU A 26 -4.07 2.76 12.63
C LEU A 26 -4.18 3.87 13.69
N ARG A 27 -3.80 3.58 14.94
CA ARG A 27 -3.79 4.60 16.02
C ARG A 27 -2.87 5.78 15.71
N ARG A 28 -1.71 5.53 15.08
CA ARG A 28 -0.78 6.59 14.69
C ARG A 28 -1.35 7.45 13.58
N ILE A 29 -1.95 6.83 12.56
CA ILE A 29 -2.67 7.49 11.47
C ILE A 29 -3.77 8.40 12.04
N ASP A 30 -4.63 7.86 12.91
CA ASP A 30 -5.74 8.58 13.55
C ASP A 30 -5.27 9.76 14.42
N SER A 31 -4.12 9.60 15.08
CA SER A 31 -3.52 10.67 15.87
C SER A 31 -2.85 11.79 15.05
N GLY A 32 -2.78 11.66 13.72
CA GLY A 32 -2.17 12.65 12.83
C GLY A 32 -0.64 12.72 12.92
N HIS A 33 0.01 11.82 13.67
CA HIS A 33 1.47 11.76 13.76
C HIS A 33 2.08 11.25 12.46
N ALA A 34 3.26 11.79 12.12
CA ALA A 34 4.06 11.25 11.04
C ALA A 34 4.50 9.81 11.37
N CYS A 35 4.09 8.83 10.56
CA CYS A 35 4.42 7.43 10.76
C CYS A 35 4.68 6.71 9.44
N VAL A 36 5.53 5.69 9.48
CA VAL A 36 5.67 4.74 8.37
C VAL A 36 4.71 3.58 8.63
N VAL A 37 3.91 3.24 7.63
CA VAL A 37 2.91 2.17 7.71
C VAL A 37 3.16 1.13 6.62
N VAL A 38 2.84 -0.10 6.96
CA VAL A 38 2.83 -1.22 6.02
C VAL A 38 1.38 -1.62 5.79
N ILE A 39 0.93 -1.51 4.55
CA ILE A 39 -0.42 -1.90 4.14
C ILE A 39 -0.30 -3.29 3.52
N HIS A 40 -0.95 -4.26 4.17
CA HIS A 40 -0.99 -5.65 3.75
C HIS A 40 -2.20 -5.89 2.88
N GLU A 41 -2.06 -6.81 1.91
CA GLU A 41 -3.14 -7.19 0.98
C GLU A 41 -3.77 -5.96 0.33
N ALA A 42 -2.91 -5.02 -0.04
CA ALA A 42 -3.30 -3.76 -0.62
C ALA A 42 -4.00 -4.01 -1.96
N GLU A 43 -5.12 -3.33 -2.17
CA GLU A 43 -5.88 -3.28 -3.41
C GLU A 43 -5.98 -1.82 -3.86
N GLY A 44 -5.77 -1.56 -5.15
CA GLY A 44 -5.96 -0.26 -5.77
C GLY A 44 -6.91 -0.36 -6.96
N ASP A 45 -8.04 0.35 -6.93
CA ASP A 45 -9.05 0.35 -8.00
C ASP A 45 -9.45 -1.06 -8.47
N GLY A 46 -9.57 -2.01 -7.52
CA GLY A 46 -9.91 -3.41 -7.79
C GLY A 46 -8.74 -4.32 -8.18
N TRP A 47 -7.50 -3.81 -8.22
CA TRP A 47 -6.31 -4.58 -8.56
C TRP A 47 -5.46 -4.90 -7.32
N PRO A 48 -5.01 -6.15 -7.12
CA PRO A 48 -4.14 -6.50 -6.02
C PRO A 48 -2.74 -5.89 -6.24
N LEU A 49 -2.29 -5.11 -5.26
CA LEU A 49 -0.98 -4.46 -5.22
C LEU A 49 0.00 -5.15 -4.26
N GLY A 50 -0.48 -6.09 -3.44
CA GLY A 50 0.34 -6.85 -2.52
C GLY A 50 0.66 -6.07 -1.25
N ARG A 51 1.95 -5.93 -0.89
CA ARG A 51 2.34 -5.17 0.30
C ARG A 51 2.89 -3.81 -0.13
N LEU A 52 2.31 -2.75 0.43
CA LEU A 52 2.77 -1.38 0.23
C LEU A 52 3.40 -0.83 1.50
N VAL A 53 4.38 0.04 1.32
CA VAL A 53 5.00 0.81 2.40
C VAL A 53 4.78 2.28 2.08
N GLY A 54 4.25 3.03 3.04
CA GLY A 54 4.00 4.45 2.87
C GLY A 54 4.34 5.24 4.13
N SER A 55 4.56 6.54 3.97
CA SER A 55 4.59 7.48 5.07
C SER A 55 3.24 8.19 5.14
N PHE A 56 2.63 8.16 6.31
CA PHE A 56 1.49 8.99 6.63
C PHE A 56 1.98 10.23 7.39
N SER A 57 1.55 11.43 6.99
CA SER A 57 1.89 12.67 7.69
C SER A 57 0.77 13.69 7.47
N GLY A 58 0.23 14.25 8.56
CA GLY A 58 -0.77 15.32 8.46
C GLY A 58 -2.06 14.94 7.71
N GLY A 59 -2.45 13.66 7.73
CA GLY A 59 -3.62 13.18 7.00
C GLY A 59 -3.34 12.68 5.57
N GLU A 60 -2.10 12.84 5.10
CA GLU A 60 -1.71 12.51 3.73
C GLU A 60 -0.83 11.26 3.69
N LEU A 61 -1.15 10.34 2.78
CA LEU A 61 -0.35 9.14 2.51
C LEU A 61 0.56 9.37 1.31
N THR A 62 1.87 9.32 1.53
CA THR A 62 2.87 9.20 0.48
C THR A 62 3.32 7.75 0.37
N LEU A 63 2.98 7.09 -0.74
CA LEU A 63 3.46 5.74 -1.02
C LEU A 63 4.93 5.79 -1.41
N HIS A 64 5.74 4.97 -0.76
CA HIS A 64 7.10 4.71 -1.20
C HIS A 64 7.05 3.63 -2.27
N ALA A 65 7.99 3.67 -3.22
CA ALA A 65 8.04 2.70 -4.30
C ALA A 65 7.89 1.28 -3.70
N PRO A 66 6.93 0.49 -4.21
CA PRO A 66 6.69 -0.87 -3.73
C PRO A 66 8.00 -1.65 -3.65
N VAL A 67 8.22 -2.32 -2.51
CA VAL A 67 9.31 -3.28 -2.38
C VAL A 67 8.87 -4.54 -3.11
N TRP A 68 8.84 -4.50 -4.45
CA TRP A 68 8.61 -5.68 -5.30
C TRP A 68 9.82 -6.60 -5.13
N ARG A 69 9.85 -7.36 -4.04
CA ARG A 69 10.75 -8.51 -3.94
C ARG A 69 10.00 -9.67 -4.60
N ASP A 70 10.33 -9.91 -5.86
CA ASP A 70 10.08 -11.16 -6.59
C ASP A 70 8.61 -11.49 -6.95
N LEU A 71 7.81 -10.53 -7.42
CA LEU A 71 6.63 -10.92 -8.22
C LEU A 71 7.08 -11.20 -9.66
N PRO A 72 6.76 -12.37 -10.24
CA PRO A 72 6.95 -12.57 -11.67
C PRO A 72 6.10 -11.53 -12.38
N GLN A 73 6.75 -10.69 -13.18
CA GLN A 73 6.04 -9.71 -13.98
C GLN A 73 5.08 -10.47 -14.90
N PRO A 74 3.77 -10.17 -14.88
CA PRO A 74 2.81 -10.81 -15.76
C PRO A 74 3.21 -10.48 -17.20
N GLY A 75 3.79 -11.48 -17.88
CA GLY A 75 4.06 -11.57 -19.31
C GLY A 75 4.34 -10.28 -20.06
N TRP A 76 5.62 -9.91 -20.23
CA TRP A 76 6.02 -9.24 -21.47
C TRP A 76 5.87 -10.25 -22.61
N ALA A 77 4.67 -10.32 -23.17
CA ALA A 77 4.42 -10.98 -24.44
C ALA A 77 4.46 -9.92 -25.54
N GLY A 78 5.61 -9.79 -26.19
CA GLY A 78 5.72 -9.10 -27.48
C GLY A 78 6.78 -8.01 -27.54
N GLN A 79 7.95 -8.36 -28.08
CA GLN A 79 8.37 -7.78 -29.37
C GLN A 79 9.13 -8.86 -30.16
N PRO A 80 8.57 -9.38 -31.27
CA PRO A 80 9.38 -9.99 -32.31
C PRO A 80 9.94 -8.88 -33.20
N GLY A 81 11.25 -8.94 -33.45
CA GLY A 81 11.89 -8.25 -34.57
C GLY A 81 12.81 -7.08 -34.20
N ALA A 82 14.11 -7.37 -34.17
CA ALA A 82 15.12 -6.65 -34.93
C ALA A 82 16.32 -7.60 -35.16
#